data_AF-A0A7X7DLP3-F1
#
_entry.id   AF-A0A7X7DLP3-F1
#
_cell.length_a   1.000
_cell.length_b   1.000
_cell.length_c   1.000
_cell.angle_alpha   90.00
_cell.angle_beta   90.00
_cell.angle_gamma   90.00
#
_symmetry.space_group_name_H-M   'P 1'
#
loop_
_entity.id
_entity.type
_entity.pdbx_description
1 polymer ?
#
loop_
_entity_poly.entity_id
_entity_poly.type
_entity_poly.pdbx_seq_one_letter_code
_entity_poly.pdbx_strand_id
1 'polypeptide(L)'
;MKTITTKAGNSLKILKEEAFEDMAEIALKYGQGCNYETGRCVDGYQVDFDVEVTLKTGETEKFHIVFQSLDRSDNMRAYSSSEMSTAAKYGCDADESVKLNNFTGYDEEIIEILQDKAEKLCKEWFDSNIDEENSEE
;
A
#
# COMPACT_ATOMS: atom_id res chain seq x y z
N MET A 1 -12.13 6.46 16.19
CA MET A 1 -12.07 6.17 14.74
C MET A 1 -12.50 7.42 13.99
N LYS A 2 -11.72 7.85 13.01
CA LYS A 2 -11.99 9.05 12.20
C LYS A 2 -12.69 8.61 10.91
N THR A 3 -13.80 9.25 10.58
CA THR A 3 -14.45 9.09 9.27
C THR A 3 -13.86 10.12 8.31
N ILE A 4 -13.53 9.68 7.10
CA ILE A 4 -13.03 10.51 6.01
C ILE A 4 -14.12 10.56 4.94
N THR A 5 -14.42 11.73 4.40
CA THR A 5 -15.42 11.89 3.35
C THR A 5 -14.72 12.23 2.03
N THR A 6 -15.00 11.47 0.98
CA THR A 6 -14.45 11.70 -0.37
C THR A 6 -15.15 12.86 -1.05
N LYS A 7 -14.57 13.38 -2.13
CA LYS A 7 -15.17 14.40 -3.00
C LYS A 7 -16.50 13.95 -3.60
N ALA A 8 -16.65 12.64 -3.84
CA ALA A 8 -17.90 12.05 -4.33
C ALA A 8 -19.01 12.00 -3.26
N GLY A 9 -18.69 12.31 -2.00
CA GLY A 9 -19.62 12.26 -0.87
C GLY A 9 -19.72 10.89 -0.20
N ASN A 10 -18.84 9.94 -0.56
CA ASN A 10 -18.74 8.64 0.12
C ASN A 10 -17.96 8.83 1.42
N SER A 11 -18.22 7.97 2.41
CA SER A 11 -17.55 8.01 3.70
C SER A 11 -16.74 6.74 3.90
N LEU A 12 -15.47 6.90 4.27
CA LEU A 12 -14.52 5.84 4.62
C LEU A 12 -14.28 5.85 6.12
N LYS A 13 -14.32 4.67 6.73
CA LYS A 13 -13.92 4.45 8.12
C LYS A 13 -13.00 3.25 8.21
N ILE A 14 -11.77 3.47 8.67
CA ILE A 14 -10.80 2.40 8.92
C ILE A 14 -11.15 1.74 10.25
N LEU A 15 -11.49 0.45 10.21
CA LEU A 15 -11.83 -0.39 11.36
C LEU A 15 -10.58 -1.03 11.96
N LYS A 16 -9.68 -1.52 11.09
CA LYS A 16 -8.41 -2.15 11.45
C LYS A 16 -7.32 -1.71 10.48
N GLU A 17 -6.11 -1.58 10.99
CA GLU A 17 -4.87 -1.34 10.24
C GLU A 17 -3.82 -2.26 10.87
N GLU A 18 -3.19 -3.10 10.05
CA GLU A 18 -2.15 -4.03 10.49
C GLU A 18 -1.03 -4.03 9.46
N ALA A 19 0.21 -3.84 9.92
CA ALA A 19 1.39 -3.95 9.08
C ALA A 19 2.06 -5.30 9.33
N PHE A 20 2.50 -5.95 8.27
CA PHE A 20 3.21 -7.22 8.29
C PHE A 20 4.62 -7.00 7.75
N GLU A 21 5.60 -7.26 8.62
CA GLU A 21 7.01 -6.94 8.39
C GLU A 21 7.89 -8.22 8.38
N ASP A 22 7.27 -9.40 8.57
CA ASP A 22 7.98 -10.68 8.73
C ASP A 22 8.86 -11.05 7.53
N MET A 23 8.51 -10.54 6.35
CA MET A 23 9.25 -10.73 5.09
C MET A 23 9.85 -9.42 4.57
N ALA A 24 9.78 -8.34 5.36
CA ALA A 24 10.22 -7.04 4.92
C ALA A 24 11.75 -6.91 4.98
N GLU A 25 12.37 -6.45 3.89
CA GLU A 25 13.81 -6.23 3.82
C GLU A 25 14.17 -4.95 3.04
N ILE A 26 15.35 -4.41 3.33
CA ILE A 26 15.92 -3.29 2.58
C ILE A 26 16.68 -3.85 1.38
N ALA A 27 16.06 -3.82 0.21
CA ALA A 27 16.64 -4.30 -1.04
C ALA A 27 17.37 -3.20 -1.83
N LEU A 28 18.31 -3.61 -2.68
CA LEU A 28 18.95 -2.73 -3.65
C LEU A 28 17.97 -2.36 -4.77
N LYS A 29 17.88 -1.07 -5.08
CA LYS A 29 17.08 -0.53 -6.18
C LYS A 29 17.93 -0.40 -7.44
N TYR A 30 17.54 -1.07 -8.52
CA TYR A 30 18.14 -0.90 -9.84
C TYR A 30 17.27 -0.02 -10.73
N GLY A 31 17.89 0.91 -11.45
CA GLY A 31 17.19 1.80 -12.38
C GLY A 31 16.87 1.10 -13.70
N GLN A 32 15.88 1.63 -14.43
CA GLN A 32 15.51 1.08 -15.73
C GLN A 32 16.70 1.10 -16.72
N GLY A 33 17.06 -0.08 -17.23
CA GLY A 33 18.15 -0.23 -18.21
C GLY A 33 19.56 -0.04 -17.65
N CYS A 34 19.71 -0.01 -16.33
CA CYS A 34 21.00 0.12 -15.64
C CYS A 34 21.30 -1.15 -14.83
N ASN A 35 22.50 -1.70 -15.00
CA ASN A 35 22.99 -2.83 -14.18
C ASN A 35 23.73 -2.37 -12.91
N TYR A 36 23.49 -1.13 -12.46
CA TYR A 36 24.11 -0.56 -11.27
C TYR A 36 23.04 -0.07 -10.28
N GLU A 37 23.38 -0.11 -9.00
CA GLU A 37 22.53 0.35 -7.91
C GLU A 37 22.19 1.84 -8.05
N THR A 38 20.91 2.17 -7.88
CA THR A 38 20.37 3.54 -7.94
C THR A 38 19.75 4.00 -6.62
N GLY A 39 19.75 3.14 -5.60
CA GLY A 39 19.31 3.46 -4.25
C GLY A 39 18.88 2.20 -3.49
N ARG A 40 18.10 2.42 -2.42
CA ARG A 40 17.54 1.38 -1.55
C ARG A 40 16.00 1.46 -1.53
N CYS A 41 15.34 0.36 -1.19
CA CYS A 41 13.89 0.29 -1.09
C CYS A 41 13.44 -0.83 -0.14
N VAL A 42 12.15 -0.86 0.15
CA VAL A 42 11.50 -1.96 0.88
C VAL A 42 10.96 -3.00 -0.10
N ASP A 43 11.27 -4.26 0.16
CA ASP A 43 10.61 -5.43 -0.43
C ASP A 43 9.92 -6.24 0.67
N GLY A 44 8.88 -7.02 0.33
CA GLY A 44 8.15 -7.91 1.24
C GLY A 44 7.30 -7.25 2.33
N TYR A 45 7.10 -5.92 2.31
CA TYR A 45 6.26 -5.22 3.30
C TYR A 45 4.80 -5.21 2.87
N GLN A 46 3.89 -5.47 3.82
CA GLN A 46 2.46 -5.52 3.57
C GLN A 46 1.68 -4.74 4.62
N VAL A 47 0.57 -4.12 4.21
CA VAL A 47 -0.37 -3.43 5.09
C VAL A 47 -1.79 -3.85 4.74
N ASP A 48 -2.52 -4.32 5.75
CA ASP A 48 -3.90 -4.74 5.65
C ASP A 48 -4.82 -3.72 6.31
N PHE A 49 -5.92 -3.42 5.64
CA PHE A 49 -6.98 -2.56 6.13
C PHE A 49 -8.32 -3.29 6.13
N ASP A 50 -8.98 -3.30 7.28
CA ASP A 50 -10.42 -3.53 7.32
C ASP A 50 -11.12 -2.17 7.29
N VAL A 51 -11.92 -1.92 6.27
CA VAL A 51 -12.61 -0.64 6.08
C VAL A 51 -14.12 -0.84 6.02
N GLU A 52 -14.84 0.18 6.45
CA GLU A 52 -16.28 0.35 6.28
C GLU A 52 -16.50 1.56 5.38
N VAL A 53 -17.19 1.35 4.27
CA VAL A 53 -17.49 2.39 3.29
C VAL A 53 -18.99 2.59 3.21
N THR A 54 -19.41 3.83 3.39
CA THR A 54 -20.81 4.25 3.23
C THR A 54 -20.93 5.14 1.99
N LEU A 55 -21.71 4.71 1.01
CA LEU A 55 -22.01 5.52 -0.18
C LEU A 55 -22.85 6.73 0.19
N LYS A 56 -22.82 7.77 -0.65
CA LYS A 56 -23.73 8.93 -0.52
C LYS A 56 -25.22 8.57 -0.52
N THR A 57 -25.58 7.39 -1.03
CA THR A 57 -26.94 6.83 -1.01
C THR A 57 -27.35 6.28 0.35
N GLY A 58 -26.39 6.13 1.28
CA GLY A 58 -26.57 5.55 2.62
C GLY A 58 -26.25 4.06 2.70
N GLU A 59 -26.00 3.39 1.57
CA GLU A 59 -25.59 1.99 1.54
C GLU A 59 -24.20 1.82 2.16
N THR A 60 -24.00 0.81 3.00
CA THR A 60 -22.75 0.59 3.74
C THR A 60 -22.28 -0.85 3.59
N GLU A 61 -21.01 -1.03 3.28
CA GLU A 61 -20.36 -2.34 3.17
C GLU A 61 -18.95 -2.30 3.76
N LYS A 62 -18.43 -3.47 4.15
CA LYS A 62 -17.07 -3.64 4.66
C LYS A 62 -16.19 -4.36 3.65
N PHE A 63 -14.92 -3.97 3.63
CA PHE A 63 -13.93 -4.50 2.70
C PHE A 63 -12.63 -4.77 3.43
N HIS A 64 -11.95 -5.85 3.04
CA HIS A 64 -10.58 -6.13 3.41
C HIS A 64 -9.66 -5.73 2.25
N ILE A 65 -8.78 -4.76 2.46
CA ILE A 65 -7.90 -4.20 1.43
C ILE A 65 -6.46 -4.46 1.83
N VAL A 66 -5.71 -5.11 0.94
CA VAL A 66 -4.31 -5.46 1.18
C VAL A 66 -3.42 -4.65 0.25
N PHE A 67 -2.42 -3.98 0.80
CA PHE A 67 -1.36 -3.31 0.07
C PHE A 67 -0.05 -4.05 0.29
N GLN A 68 0.74 -4.23 -0.76
CA GLN A 68 2.09 -4.76 -0.67
C GLN A 68 3.09 -3.85 -1.37
N SER A 69 4.36 -3.93 -0.97
CA SER A 69 5.46 -3.25 -1.66
C SER A 69 5.44 -3.63 -3.13
N LEU A 70 5.64 -2.63 -4.00
CA LEU A 70 5.63 -2.85 -5.45
C LEU A 70 6.78 -3.80 -5.85
N ASP A 71 6.42 -5.04 -6.22
CA ASP A 71 7.33 -6.09 -6.72
C ASP A 71 8.19 -5.56 -7.88
N ARG A 72 9.48 -5.92 -7.85
CA ARG A 72 10.57 -5.39 -8.67
C ARG A 72 11.25 -6.45 -9.53
N SER A 73 10.48 -7.44 -9.96
CA SER A 73 10.96 -8.62 -10.68
C SER A 73 11.65 -8.38 -12.05
N ASP A 74 11.69 -7.15 -12.62
CA ASP A 74 12.04 -6.97 -14.04
C ASP A 74 12.97 -5.78 -14.41
N ASN A 75 13.76 -5.19 -13.51
CA ASN A 75 14.64 -4.04 -13.85
C ASN A 75 13.90 -2.86 -14.53
N MET A 76 12.56 -2.75 -14.39
CA MET A 76 11.75 -1.83 -15.20
C MET A 76 10.83 -0.91 -14.41
N ARG A 77 10.86 -0.92 -13.07
CA ARG A 77 10.01 -0.04 -12.25
C ARG A 77 10.79 0.50 -11.06
N ALA A 78 11.24 1.74 -11.20
CA ALA A 78 12.05 2.41 -10.21
C ALA A 78 11.53 3.84 -10.00
N TYR A 79 10.58 4.03 -9.09
CA TYR A 79 10.08 5.39 -8.79
C TYR A 79 10.21 5.79 -7.31
N SER A 80 9.95 4.94 -6.29
CA SER A 80 10.25 5.30 -4.88
C SER A 80 10.92 4.21 -4.01
N SER A 81 11.18 4.48 -2.73
CA SER A 81 11.75 3.55 -1.73
C SER A 81 10.67 2.75 -0.97
N SER A 82 9.43 3.24 -0.91
CA SER A 82 8.36 2.73 -0.03
C SER A 82 6.98 2.74 -0.69
N GLU A 83 6.96 2.68 -2.03
CA GLU A 83 5.78 2.64 -2.89
C GLU A 83 4.97 1.35 -2.67
N MET A 84 3.65 1.48 -2.51
CA MET A 84 2.74 0.37 -2.19
C MET A 84 1.64 0.28 -3.25
N SER A 85 1.14 -0.93 -3.53
CA SER A 85 0.03 -1.14 -4.45
C SER A 85 -0.90 -2.23 -3.96
N THR A 86 -2.15 -2.22 -4.41
CA THR A 86 -3.15 -3.21 -4.03
C THR A 86 -2.70 -4.62 -4.45
N ALA A 87 -2.79 -5.57 -3.52
CA ALA A 87 -2.27 -6.92 -3.69
C ALA A 87 -3.12 -7.77 -4.66
N ALA A 88 -4.37 -7.38 -4.95
CA ALA A 88 -5.21 -8.00 -5.97
C ALA A 88 -4.52 -8.02 -7.34
N LYS A 89 -3.72 -7.00 -7.65
CA LYS A 89 -2.91 -6.92 -8.89
C LYS A 89 -1.90 -8.07 -9.01
N TYR A 90 -1.52 -8.66 -7.89
CA TYR A 90 -0.55 -9.73 -7.77
C TYR A 90 -1.20 -11.08 -7.39
N GLY A 91 -2.53 -11.17 -7.46
CA GLY A 91 -3.27 -12.41 -7.21
C GLY A 91 -3.56 -12.71 -5.74
N CYS A 92 -3.51 -11.71 -4.86
CA CYS A 92 -3.98 -11.88 -3.48
C CYS A 92 -5.52 -11.95 -3.44
N ASP A 93 -6.06 -13.17 -3.31
CA ASP A 93 -7.51 -13.42 -3.27
C ASP A 93 -8.22 -12.76 -2.08
N ALA A 94 -7.47 -12.41 -1.02
CA ALA A 94 -8.01 -11.72 0.15
C ALA A 94 -8.27 -10.22 -0.11
N ASP A 95 -7.60 -9.61 -1.08
CA ASP A 95 -7.76 -8.19 -1.39
C ASP A 95 -9.06 -7.91 -2.15
N GLU A 96 -9.99 -7.23 -1.49
CA GLU A 96 -11.29 -6.84 -2.05
C GLU A 96 -11.26 -5.48 -2.77
N SER A 97 -10.09 -4.92 -3.11
CA SER A 97 -9.96 -3.63 -3.79
C SER A 97 -10.78 -3.50 -5.09
N VAL A 98 -10.88 -4.57 -5.89
CA VAL A 98 -11.73 -4.61 -7.09
C VAL A 98 -13.22 -4.53 -6.73
N LYS A 99 -13.63 -5.22 -5.66
CA LYS A 99 -15.02 -5.21 -5.18
C LYS A 99 -15.37 -3.84 -4.62
N LEU A 100 -14.47 -3.22 -3.87
CA LEU A 100 -14.61 -1.85 -3.37
C LEU A 100 -14.79 -0.85 -4.52
N ASN A 101 -13.96 -0.91 -5.56
CA ASN A 101 -14.09 -0.04 -6.72
C ASN A 101 -15.43 -0.20 -7.43
N ASN A 102 -15.93 -1.44 -7.56
CA ASN A 102 -17.25 -1.68 -8.11
C ASN A 102 -18.37 -1.13 -7.22
N PHE A 103 -18.26 -1.26 -5.90
CA PHE A 103 -19.23 -0.75 -4.93
C PHE A 103 -19.30 0.78 -4.95
N THR A 104 -18.16 1.47 -5.04
CA THR A 104 -18.11 2.93 -5.03
C THR A 104 -18.42 3.58 -6.38
N GLY A 105 -18.56 2.78 -7.44
CA GLY A 105 -18.71 3.29 -8.80
C GLY A 105 -17.41 3.91 -9.33
N TYR A 106 -16.27 3.31 -9.00
CA TYR A 106 -14.92 3.75 -9.36
C TYR A 106 -14.54 5.11 -8.72
N ASP A 107 -14.95 5.32 -7.47
CA ASP A 107 -14.39 6.39 -6.63
C ASP A 107 -13.01 5.97 -6.13
N GLU A 108 -11.98 6.24 -6.94
CA GLU A 108 -10.60 5.85 -6.67
C GLU A 108 -9.99 6.56 -5.45
N GLU A 109 -10.61 7.66 -4.98
CA GLU A 109 -10.11 8.45 -3.83
C GLU A 109 -10.00 7.61 -2.56
N ILE A 110 -10.86 6.61 -2.37
CA ILE A 110 -10.77 5.71 -1.22
C ILE A 110 -9.50 4.86 -1.28
N ILE A 111 -9.17 4.30 -2.45
CA ILE A 111 -7.96 3.52 -2.65
C ILE A 111 -6.73 4.42 -2.51
N GLU A 112 -6.75 5.63 -3.07
CA GLU A 112 -5.67 6.61 -2.92
C GLU A 112 -5.39 6.94 -1.45
N ILE A 113 -6.44 7.21 -0.64
CA ILE A 113 -6.29 7.49 0.80
C ILE A 113 -5.64 6.31 1.54
N LEU A 114 -6.03 5.08 1.22
CA LEU A 114 -5.47 3.89 1.86
C LEU A 114 -4.03 3.63 1.39
N GLN A 115 -3.74 3.86 0.11
CA GLN A 115 -2.41 3.74 -0.46
C GLN A 115 -1.45 4.74 0.20
N ASP A 116 -1.82 6.02 0.27
CA ASP A 116 -1.01 7.07 0.92
C ASP A 116 -0.67 6.68 2.37
N LYS A 117 -1.63 6.05 3.06
CA LYS A 117 -1.44 5.59 4.43
C LYS A 117 -0.49 4.39 4.51
N ALA A 118 -0.64 3.40 3.62
CA ALA A 118 0.26 2.26 3.53
C ALA A 118 1.70 2.71 3.18
N GLU A 119 1.86 3.62 2.21
CA GLU A 119 3.15 4.17 1.81
C GLU A 119 3.82 4.94 2.95
N LYS A 120 3.04 5.66 3.77
CA LYS A 120 3.57 6.33 4.96
C LYS A 120 4.11 5.32 5.99
N LEU A 121 3.39 4.24 6.25
CA LEU A 121 3.84 3.19 7.18
C LEU A 121 5.11 2.49 6.66
N CYS A 122 5.11 2.12 5.38
CA CYS A 122 6.27 1.52 4.72
C CYS A 122 7.48 2.47 4.74
N LYS A 123 7.26 3.79 4.58
CA LYS A 123 8.31 4.79 4.69
C LYS A 123 8.86 4.90 6.11
N GLU A 124 7.99 4.91 7.13
CA GLU A 124 8.41 4.96 8.53
C GLU A 124 9.26 3.74 8.90
N TRP A 125 8.88 2.55 8.40
CA TRP A 125 9.67 1.35 8.53
C TRP A 125 11.03 1.47 7.81
N PHE A 126 11.03 1.92 6.55
CA PHE A 126 12.26 2.13 5.78
C PHE A 126 13.23 3.07 6.51
N ASP A 127 12.76 4.24 6.93
CA ASP A 127 13.59 5.25 7.60
C ASP A 127 14.14 4.75 8.95
N SER A 128 13.46 3.80 9.60
CA SER A 128 13.89 3.21 10.87
C SER A 128 14.93 2.10 10.71
N ASN A 129 14.94 1.40 9.57
CA ASN A 129 15.79 0.23 9.34
C ASN A 129 16.99 0.51 8.42
N ILE A 130 16.96 1.60 7.63
CA ILE A 130 18.04 1.93 6.67
C ILE A 130 19.39 2.25 7.35
N ASP A 131 19.38 2.74 8.58
CA ASP A 131 20.59 3.08 9.33
C ASP A 131 21.20 1.89 10.08
N GLU A 132 20.40 0.85 10.39
CA GLU A 132 20.90 -0.35 11.08
C GLU A 132 21.84 -1.16 10.17
N GLU A 133 21.56 -1.23 8.86
CA GLU A 133 22.44 -1.92 7.89
C GLU A 133 23.79 -1.22 7.64
N ASN A 134 23.91 0.09 7.92
CA ASN A 134 25.17 0.82 7.72
C ASN A 134 26.12 0.75 8.93
N SER A 135 25.73 0.04 9.99
CA SER A 135 26.51 -0.06 11.24
C SER A 135 27.31 -1.36 11.38
N GLU A 136 27.26 -2.24 10.39
CA GLU A 136 28.00 -3.53 10.34
C GLU A 136 29.19 -3.55 9.36
N GLU A 137 29.83 -2.41 9.05
CA GLU A 137 31.16 -2.37 8.39
C GLU A 137 32.33 -2.19 9.36
#